data_AF-A0A2V2WVR4-F1
#
_entry.id   AF-A0A2V2WVR4-F1
#
_cell.length_a   1.000
_cell.length_b   1.000
_cell.length_c   1.000
_cell.angle_alpha   90.00
_cell.angle_beta   90.00
_cell.angle_gamma   90.00
#
_symmetry.space_group_name_H-M   'P 1'
#
loop_
_entity.id
_entity.type
_entity.pdbx_description
1 polymer ?
#
loop_
_entity_poly.entity_id
_entity_poly.type
_entity_poly.pdbx_seq_one_letter_code
_entity_poly.pdbx_strand_id
1 'polypeptide(L)'
;MMFVQIFRPEGVVREVEWEFLLKGSEGRLLVDPETDIWPAWMHEAAWNELTALAEAVPDVFAEIKDNVYDNEADWSNWFSSDKAYEWFPDSIQFLTPFQKLLVLKACREDLTSHGLSFICAHYLGKAFTESPAFDLEACFADSSPTAPIIFVLTPGSDPTVLFTEFAERKGFGEKKLTLSLGQDQGPKAEAMIQPRIF
;
A
#
# COMPACT_ATOMS: atom_id res chain seq x y z
N MET A 1 -7.40 -2.21 0.34
CA MET A 1 -8.85 -2.53 0.30
C MET A 1 -9.12 -3.94 -0.23
N MET A 2 -8.62 -4.34 -1.40
CA MET A 2 -8.90 -5.66 -1.98
C MET A 2 -8.52 -6.85 -1.06
N PHE A 3 -7.31 -6.85 -0.49
CA PHE A 3 -6.86 -7.87 0.48
C PHE A 3 -7.90 -8.13 1.58
N VAL A 4 -8.35 -7.06 2.22
CA VAL A 4 -9.26 -7.10 3.37
C VAL A 4 -10.64 -7.62 2.98
N GLN A 5 -11.13 -7.31 1.76
CA GLN A 5 -12.41 -7.80 1.28
C GLN A 5 -12.42 -9.31 0.97
N ILE A 6 -11.25 -9.89 0.69
CA ILE A 6 -11.10 -11.33 0.45
C ILE A 6 -10.94 -12.06 1.79
N PHE A 7 -10.01 -11.59 2.63
CA PHE A 7 -9.56 -12.35 3.80
C PHE A 7 -10.39 -12.13 5.08
N ARG A 8 -11.23 -11.09 5.16
CA ARG A 8 -12.19 -10.94 6.28
C ARG A 8 -13.30 -11.98 6.22
N PRO A 9 -14.03 -12.18 5.09
CA PRO A 9 -15.05 -13.23 4.99
C PRO A 9 -14.51 -14.65 5.22
N GLU A 10 -13.24 -14.89 4.87
CA GLU A 10 -12.57 -16.19 5.05
C GLU A 10 -12.10 -16.44 6.49
N GLY A 11 -12.20 -15.44 7.38
CA GLY A 11 -11.77 -15.55 8.77
C GLY A 11 -10.25 -15.50 8.98
N VAL A 12 -9.48 -15.18 7.92
CA VAL A 12 -8.02 -15.02 7.99
C VAL A 12 -7.63 -13.72 8.71
N VAL A 13 -8.45 -12.68 8.57
CA VAL A 13 -8.31 -11.41 9.30
C VAL A 13 -9.53 -11.23 10.20
N ARG A 14 -9.33 -11.19 11.51
CA ARG A 14 -10.42 -10.96 12.46
C ARG A 14 -10.87 -9.51 12.43
N GLU A 15 -12.14 -9.27 12.74
CA GLU A 15 -12.69 -7.91 12.76
C GLU A 15 -11.92 -6.99 13.72
N VAL A 16 -11.65 -7.48 14.93
CA VAL A 16 -10.92 -6.73 15.96
C VAL A 16 -9.48 -6.38 15.54
N GLU A 17 -8.81 -7.28 14.81
CA GLU A 17 -7.47 -7.06 14.27
C GLU A 17 -7.49 -6.01 13.15
N TRP A 18 -8.51 -6.06 12.29
CA TRP A 18 -8.72 -5.07 11.24
C TRP A 18 -9.05 -3.68 11.81
N GLU A 19 -9.92 -3.60 12.81
CA GLU A 19 -10.27 -2.36 13.47
C GLU A 19 -9.04 -1.72 14.13
N PHE A 20 -8.21 -2.51 14.81
CA PHE A 20 -6.95 -2.02 15.37
C PHE A 20 -6.02 -1.47 14.28
N LEU A 21 -5.86 -2.18 13.16
CA LEU A 21 -5.02 -1.70 12.05
C LEU A 21 -5.45 -0.33 11.52
N LEU A 22 -6.76 -0.04 11.52
CA LEU A 22 -7.30 1.24 11.08
C LEU A 22 -7.20 2.34 12.13
N LYS A 23 -7.45 2.00 13.40
CA LYS A 23 -7.76 2.98 14.45
C LYS A 23 -6.64 3.16 15.47
N GLY A 24 -5.81 2.13 15.70
CA GLY A 24 -4.82 2.10 16.77
C GLY A 24 -5.46 2.41 18.13
N SER A 25 -4.78 3.21 18.95
CA SER A 25 -5.32 3.73 20.22
C SER A 25 -6.47 4.73 20.08
N GLU A 26 -6.75 5.23 18.87
CA GLU A 26 -7.63 6.38 18.61
C GLU A 26 -7.18 7.66 19.33
N GLY A 27 -5.87 7.79 19.58
CA GLY A 27 -5.29 8.92 20.31
C GLY A 27 -5.54 8.89 21.81
N ARG A 28 -6.05 7.78 22.35
CA ARG A 28 -6.18 7.57 23.79
C ARG A 28 -4.81 7.31 24.39
N LEU A 29 -4.52 7.99 25.50
CA LEU A 29 -3.40 7.65 26.36
C LEU A 29 -3.84 6.52 27.31
N LEU A 30 -3.29 5.33 27.11
CA LEU A 30 -3.56 4.11 27.85
C LEU A 30 -2.43 3.74 28.82
N VAL A 31 -1.25 4.30 28.61
CA VAL A 31 -0.09 4.09 29.47
C VAL A 31 -0.03 5.15 30.57
N ASP A 32 0.34 4.74 31.77
CA ASP A 32 0.65 5.62 32.89
C ASP A 32 2.17 5.65 33.08
N PRO A 33 2.86 6.79 32.81
CA PRO A 33 4.31 6.87 32.90
C PRO A 33 4.90 6.54 34.29
N GLU A 34 4.10 6.59 35.36
CA GLU A 34 4.58 6.28 36.72
C GLU A 34 4.55 4.77 37.02
N THR A 35 3.64 4.03 36.40
CA THR A 35 3.37 2.61 36.73
C THR A 35 3.65 1.65 35.57
N ASP A 36 3.68 2.17 34.35
CA ASP A 36 3.84 1.44 33.10
C ASP A 36 4.96 2.08 32.27
N ILE A 37 6.17 1.98 32.85
CA ILE A 37 7.41 2.48 32.26
C ILE A 37 7.68 1.66 30.99
N TRP A 38 8.20 2.27 29.93
CA TRP A 38 8.64 1.59 28.70
C TRP A 38 10.17 1.52 28.63
N PRO A 39 10.75 0.61 27.80
CA PRO A 39 12.20 0.54 27.62
C PRO A 39 12.78 1.85 27.05
N ALA A 40 13.99 2.24 27.48
CA ALA A 40 14.59 3.53 27.11
C ALA A 40 14.86 3.71 25.60
N TRP A 41 14.94 2.60 24.84
CA TRP A 41 15.11 2.60 23.38
C TRP A 41 13.80 2.71 22.61
N MET A 42 12.64 2.64 23.30
CA MET A 42 11.31 2.82 22.72
C MET A 42 10.72 4.17 23.16
N HIS A 43 9.76 4.68 22.39
CA HIS A 43 9.03 5.91 22.72
C HIS A 43 7.65 5.60 23.32
N GLU A 44 7.15 6.52 24.16
CA GLU A 44 5.82 6.42 24.80
C GLU A 44 4.71 6.10 23.81
N ALA A 45 4.70 6.76 22.65
CA ALA A 45 3.69 6.55 21.63
C ALA A 45 3.63 5.09 21.13
N ALA A 46 4.78 4.45 20.92
CA ALA A 46 4.84 3.05 20.50
C ALA A 46 4.38 2.10 21.62
N TRP A 47 4.76 2.40 22.86
CA TRP A 47 4.31 1.64 24.03
C TRP A 47 2.80 1.77 24.26
N ASN A 48 2.25 2.96 24.03
CA ASN A 48 0.83 3.23 24.08
C ASN A 48 0.05 2.44 23.02
N GLU A 49 0.55 2.38 21.79
CA GLU A 49 -0.06 1.57 20.73
C GLU A 49 0.06 0.07 21.00
N LEU A 50 1.17 -0.41 21.57
CA LEU A 50 1.29 -1.80 22.02
C LEU A 50 0.29 -2.14 23.13
N THR A 51 0.05 -1.20 24.05
CA THR A 51 -0.97 -1.34 25.09
C THR A 51 -2.36 -1.39 24.49
N ALA A 52 -2.66 -0.51 23.52
CA ALA A 52 -3.90 -0.56 22.77
C ALA A 52 -4.10 -1.89 22.01
N LEU A 53 -3.02 -2.45 21.44
CA LEU A 53 -3.05 -3.74 20.76
C LEU A 53 -3.36 -4.88 21.73
N ALA A 54 -2.72 -4.89 22.91
CA ALA A 54 -2.95 -5.87 23.96
C ALA A 54 -4.40 -5.82 24.48
N GLU A 55 -4.97 -4.63 24.65
CA GLU A 55 -6.38 -4.47 25.05
C GLU A 55 -7.37 -4.87 23.95
N ALA A 56 -7.09 -4.53 22.70
CA ALA A 56 -7.99 -4.80 21.58
C ALA A 56 -8.04 -6.30 21.22
N VAL A 57 -6.91 -6.99 21.37
CA VAL A 57 -6.75 -8.39 20.95
C VAL A 57 -6.03 -9.20 22.03
N PRO A 58 -6.63 -9.34 23.23
CA PRO A 58 -5.97 -9.89 24.41
C PRO A 58 -5.67 -11.38 24.32
N ASP A 59 -6.43 -12.13 23.54
CA ASP A 59 -6.22 -13.57 23.34
C ASP A 59 -4.90 -13.90 22.62
N VAL A 60 -4.31 -12.91 21.94
CA VAL A 60 -3.04 -13.05 21.21
C VAL A 60 -1.93 -12.19 21.81
N PHE A 61 -2.25 -10.98 22.27
CA PHE A 61 -1.25 -9.97 22.62
C PHE A 61 -1.24 -9.56 24.10
N ALA A 62 -1.98 -10.24 25.00
CA ALA A 62 -1.99 -9.87 26.42
C ALA A 62 -0.58 -9.79 27.04
N GLU A 63 0.33 -10.68 26.65
CA GLU A 63 1.70 -10.76 27.19
C GLU A 63 2.75 -10.06 26.30
N ILE A 64 2.33 -9.27 25.30
CA ILE A 64 3.27 -8.70 24.32
C ILE A 64 4.29 -7.75 24.97
N LYS A 65 3.90 -7.03 26.02
CA LYS A 65 4.76 -6.08 26.73
C LYS A 65 5.79 -6.80 27.59
N ASP A 66 5.38 -7.86 28.29
CA ASP A 66 6.29 -8.74 29.02
C ASP A 66 7.29 -9.39 28.06
N ASN A 67 6.83 -9.82 26.90
CA ASN A 67 7.68 -10.38 25.84
C ASN A 67 8.74 -9.37 25.34
N VAL A 68 8.40 -8.09 25.22
CA VAL A 68 9.36 -7.03 24.87
C VAL A 68 10.45 -6.92 25.94
N TYR A 69 10.09 -6.98 27.22
CA TYR A 69 11.06 -6.93 28.32
C TYR A 69 11.95 -8.16 28.40
N ASP A 70 11.36 -9.35 28.34
CA ASP A 70 12.09 -10.61 28.45
C ASP A 70 13.07 -10.83 27.29
N ASN A 71 12.84 -10.16 26.15
CA ASN A 71 13.63 -10.31 24.92
C ASN A 71 14.20 -8.96 24.42
N GLU A 72 14.54 -8.05 25.34
CA GLU A 72 14.90 -6.65 25.05
C GLU A 72 15.99 -6.48 23.98
N ALA A 73 16.99 -7.36 23.96
CA ALA A 73 18.09 -7.29 23.00
C ALA A 73 17.61 -7.47 21.54
N ASP A 74 16.68 -8.40 21.30
CA ASP A 74 16.16 -8.68 19.95
C ASP A 74 15.16 -7.59 19.53
N TRP A 75 14.27 -7.21 20.45
CA TRP A 75 13.29 -6.13 20.21
C TRP A 75 13.92 -4.78 19.96
N SER A 76 14.97 -4.39 20.70
CA SER A 76 15.67 -3.11 20.48
C SER A 76 16.40 -3.07 19.13
N ASN A 77 17.00 -4.20 18.72
CA ASN A 77 17.60 -4.35 17.39
C ASN A 77 16.55 -4.28 16.29
N TRP A 78 15.39 -4.91 16.49
CA TRP A 78 14.28 -4.84 15.55
C TRP A 78 13.70 -3.43 15.44
N PHE A 79 13.44 -2.79 16.58
CA PHE A 79 12.84 -1.46 16.66
C PHE A 79 13.70 -0.40 15.97
N SER A 80 15.03 -0.51 16.04
CA SER A 80 15.96 0.42 15.39
C SER A 80 16.21 0.13 13.90
N SER A 81 15.66 -0.97 13.34
CA SER A 81 15.90 -1.37 11.95
C SER A 81 15.03 -0.61 10.95
N ASP A 82 15.62 -0.03 9.90
CA ASP A 82 14.87 0.55 8.77
C ASP A 82 14.13 -0.50 7.91
N LYS A 83 14.34 -1.78 8.22
CA LYS A 83 13.78 -2.94 7.54
C LYS A 83 13.05 -3.87 8.52
N ALA A 84 12.50 -3.32 9.60
CA ALA A 84 11.72 -4.06 10.59
C ALA A 84 10.50 -4.81 10.00
N TYR A 85 10.08 -4.49 8.78
CA TYR A 85 9.04 -5.23 8.05
C TYR A 85 9.54 -6.52 7.36
N GLU A 86 10.85 -6.73 7.22
CA GLU A 86 11.45 -7.92 6.56
C GLU A 86 11.67 -9.09 7.54
N TRP A 87 11.72 -8.80 8.84
CA TRP A 87 11.99 -9.77 9.90
C TRP A 87 11.33 -9.35 11.21
N PHE A 88 11.13 -10.27 12.14
CA PHE A 88 10.50 -9.99 13.44
C PHE A 88 11.26 -10.72 14.54
N PRO A 89 11.20 -10.24 15.80
CA PRO A 89 11.83 -10.91 16.93
C PRO A 89 11.41 -12.38 17.03
N ASP A 90 12.35 -13.24 17.43
CA ASP A 90 12.13 -14.69 17.51
C ASP A 90 10.96 -15.04 18.43
N SER A 91 10.80 -14.24 19.48
CA SER A 91 9.78 -14.34 20.50
C SER A 91 8.34 -14.16 19.98
N ILE A 92 8.15 -13.65 18.76
CA ILE A 92 6.82 -13.48 18.12
C ILE A 92 6.73 -14.14 16.74
N GLN A 93 7.66 -15.04 16.42
CA GLN A 93 7.67 -15.71 15.10
C GLN A 93 6.41 -16.57 14.85
N PHE A 94 5.75 -17.02 15.91
CA PHE A 94 4.52 -17.81 15.85
C PHE A 94 3.30 -17.03 15.36
N LEU A 95 3.34 -15.69 15.38
CA LEU A 95 2.24 -14.84 14.92
C LEU A 95 1.99 -15.00 13.42
N THR A 96 0.73 -14.85 13.00
CA THR A 96 0.39 -14.81 11.58
C THR A 96 1.01 -13.58 10.91
N PRO A 97 1.18 -13.56 9.57
CA PRO A 97 1.70 -12.38 8.88
C PRO A 97 0.88 -11.11 9.20
N PHE A 98 -0.45 -11.21 9.28
CA PHE A 98 -1.30 -10.06 9.60
C PHE A 98 -1.10 -9.57 11.04
N GLN A 99 -0.96 -10.50 12.00
CA GLN A 99 -0.66 -10.16 13.39
C GLN A 99 0.72 -9.50 13.55
N LYS A 100 1.73 -9.97 12.82
CA LYS A 100 3.05 -9.31 12.74
C LYS A 100 2.95 -7.88 12.21
N LEU A 101 2.06 -7.62 11.25
CA LEU A 101 1.78 -6.25 10.79
C LEU A 101 1.15 -5.38 11.88
N LEU A 102 0.31 -5.91 12.77
CA LEU A 102 -0.24 -5.12 13.88
C LEU A 102 0.86 -4.69 14.85
N VAL A 103 1.81 -5.59 15.15
CA VAL A 103 3.01 -5.26 15.95
C VAL A 103 3.86 -4.21 15.24
N LEU A 104 4.08 -4.36 13.93
CA LEU A 104 4.79 -3.35 13.14
C LEU A 104 4.06 -2.00 13.18
N LYS A 105 2.73 -1.97 13.05
CA LYS A 105 1.96 -0.73 13.14
C LYS A 105 2.12 -0.06 14.50
N ALA A 106 2.07 -0.84 15.58
CA ALA A 106 2.19 -0.30 16.93
C ALA A 106 3.60 0.27 17.23
N CYS A 107 4.64 -0.44 16.79
CA CYS A 107 6.01 -0.07 17.13
C CYS A 107 6.67 0.87 16.10
N ARG A 108 6.40 0.66 14.81
CA ARG A 108 7.06 1.29 13.66
C ARG A 108 6.03 1.69 12.61
N GLU A 109 5.14 2.60 13.02
CA GLU A 109 4.05 3.07 12.15
C GLU A 109 4.56 3.58 10.79
N ASP A 110 5.75 4.21 10.78
CA ASP A 110 6.45 4.70 9.60
C ASP A 110 6.73 3.60 8.55
N LEU A 111 6.87 2.35 8.97
CA LEU A 111 7.14 1.20 8.10
C LEU A 111 5.88 0.38 7.75
N THR A 112 4.70 0.75 8.26
CA THR A 112 3.45 -0.01 8.06
C THR A 112 3.09 -0.16 6.57
N SER A 113 3.36 0.86 5.75
CA SER A 113 3.10 0.82 4.30
C SER A 113 3.94 -0.25 3.59
N HIS A 114 5.19 -0.42 4.00
CA HIS A 114 6.08 -1.48 3.51
C HIS A 114 5.61 -2.86 3.98
N GLY A 115 5.24 -3.00 5.25
CA GLY A 115 4.67 -4.24 5.79
C GLY A 115 3.37 -4.66 5.08
N LEU A 116 2.49 -3.71 4.81
CA LEU A 116 1.26 -3.94 4.02
C LEU A 116 1.58 -4.46 2.62
N SER A 117 2.60 -3.88 1.96
CA SER A 117 3.05 -4.34 0.64
C SER A 117 3.54 -5.78 0.73
N PHE A 118 4.33 -6.14 1.76
CA PHE A 118 4.81 -7.50 1.94
C PHE A 118 3.68 -8.52 2.15
N ILE A 119 2.67 -8.17 2.94
CA ILE A 119 1.47 -9.01 3.14
C ILE A 119 0.67 -9.17 1.85
N CYS A 120 0.44 -8.07 1.12
CA CYS A 120 -0.26 -8.15 -0.17
C CYS A 120 0.50 -9.08 -1.13
N ALA A 121 1.82 -8.94 -1.21
CA ALA A 121 2.65 -9.82 -2.04
C ALA A 121 2.63 -11.28 -1.58
N HIS A 122 2.60 -11.53 -0.26
CA HIS A 122 2.55 -12.88 0.31
C HIS A 122 1.24 -13.61 -0.02
N TYR A 123 0.10 -12.95 0.12
CA TYR A 123 -1.21 -13.58 -0.03
C TYR A 123 -1.78 -13.51 -1.44
N LEU A 124 -1.58 -12.39 -2.14
CA LEU A 124 -2.16 -12.14 -3.46
C LEU A 124 -1.13 -12.32 -4.59
N GLY A 125 0.16 -12.27 -4.26
CA GLY A 125 1.26 -12.30 -5.20
C GLY A 125 1.82 -10.92 -5.53
N LYS A 126 3.09 -10.89 -5.95
CA LYS A 126 3.84 -9.64 -6.23
C LYS A 126 3.20 -8.74 -7.29
N ALA A 127 2.44 -9.31 -8.21
CA ALA A 127 1.71 -8.56 -9.24
C ALA A 127 0.71 -7.54 -8.68
N PHE A 128 0.29 -7.69 -7.41
CA PHE A 128 -0.63 -6.77 -6.74
C PHE A 128 0.08 -5.65 -5.97
N THR A 129 1.41 -5.65 -5.96
CA THR A 129 2.25 -4.66 -5.27
C THR A 129 3.25 -4.00 -6.20
N GLU A 130 3.58 -4.64 -7.31
CA GLU A 130 4.45 -4.11 -8.34
C GLU A 130 3.61 -3.35 -9.38
N SER A 131 4.04 -2.15 -9.74
CA SER A 131 3.45 -1.45 -10.88
C SER A 131 3.74 -2.26 -12.15
N PRO A 132 2.72 -2.67 -12.92
CA PRO A 132 2.95 -3.35 -14.18
C PRO A 132 3.72 -2.43 -15.13
N ALA A 133 4.55 -3.02 -15.99
CA ALA A 133 5.17 -2.27 -17.08
C ALA A 133 4.07 -1.67 -17.97
N PHE A 134 4.30 -0.47 -18.48
CA PHE A 134 3.37 0.17 -19.40
C PHE A 134 3.27 -0.63 -20.71
N ASP A 135 2.06 -1.07 -21.07
CA ASP A 135 1.80 -1.86 -22.28
C ASP A 135 0.68 -1.22 -23.12
N LEU A 136 1.09 -0.42 -24.11
CA LEU A 136 0.17 0.24 -25.04
C LEU A 136 -0.56 -0.75 -25.96
N GLU A 137 0.05 -1.91 -26.25
CA GLU A 137 -0.53 -2.92 -27.12
C GLU A 137 -1.73 -3.59 -26.43
N ALA A 138 -1.57 -3.96 -25.17
CA ALA A 138 -2.66 -4.49 -24.35
C ALA A 138 -3.78 -3.45 -24.15
N CYS A 139 -3.43 -2.20 -23.81
CA CYS A 139 -4.43 -1.14 -23.68
C CYS A 139 -5.20 -0.89 -24.99
N PHE A 140 -4.53 -0.95 -26.14
CA PHE A 140 -5.20 -0.79 -27.44
C PHE A 140 -6.12 -1.96 -27.77
N ALA A 141 -5.71 -3.19 -27.48
CA ALA A 141 -6.54 -4.38 -27.68
C ALA A 141 -7.82 -4.38 -26.83
N ASP A 142 -7.77 -3.79 -25.63
CA ASP A 142 -8.91 -3.65 -24.73
C ASP A 142 -9.74 -2.36 -24.98
N SER A 143 -9.22 -1.44 -25.81
CA SER A 143 -9.91 -0.19 -26.15
C SER A 143 -10.98 -0.39 -27.22
N SER A 144 -11.88 0.60 -27.34
CA SER A 144 -12.87 0.64 -28.42
C SER A 144 -12.99 2.06 -28.98
N PRO A 145 -13.59 2.26 -30.16
CA PRO A 145 -13.84 3.61 -30.69
C PRO A 145 -14.66 4.51 -29.77
N THR A 146 -15.39 3.93 -28.81
CA THR A 146 -16.18 4.64 -27.80
C THR A 146 -15.51 4.72 -26.43
N ALA A 147 -14.35 4.08 -26.24
CA ALA A 147 -13.59 4.05 -25.00
C ALA A 147 -12.15 4.57 -25.26
N PRO A 148 -11.89 5.87 -25.08
CA PRO A 148 -10.60 6.46 -25.41
C PRO A 148 -9.51 6.02 -24.43
N ILE A 149 -8.27 5.93 -24.94
CA ILE A 149 -7.08 5.72 -24.13
C ILE A 149 -6.57 7.08 -23.66
N ILE A 150 -6.43 7.25 -22.34
CA ILE A 150 -5.94 8.50 -21.73
C ILE A 150 -4.58 8.23 -21.10
N PHE A 151 -3.58 9.01 -21.51
CA PHE A 151 -2.26 8.99 -20.90
C PHE A 151 -2.20 10.02 -19.76
N VAL A 152 -1.96 9.56 -18.54
CA VAL A 152 -1.71 10.43 -17.38
C VAL A 152 -0.20 10.53 -17.18
N LEU A 153 0.34 11.73 -17.34
CA LEU A 153 1.79 11.96 -17.38
C LEU A 153 2.28 12.59 -16.10
N THR A 154 3.38 12.05 -15.58
CA THR A 154 4.21 12.73 -14.59
C THR A 154 5.13 13.75 -15.28
N PRO A 155 5.52 14.84 -14.61
CA PRO A 155 6.48 15.79 -15.17
C PRO A 155 7.73 15.10 -15.72
N GLY A 156 8.13 15.45 -16.95
CA GLY A 156 9.29 14.85 -17.63
C GLY A 156 9.03 13.52 -18.35
N SER A 157 7.80 12.99 -18.31
CA SER A 157 7.39 11.82 -19.11
C SER A 157 6.59 12.28 -20.34
N ASP A 158 7.06 11.92 -21.54
CA ASP A 158 6.36 12.19 -22.81
C ASP A 158 6.15 10.88 -23.61
N PRO A 159 4.90 10.41 -23.78
CA PRO A 159 4.60 9.17 -24.47
C PRO A 159 4.57 9.34 -26.00
N THR A 160 4.81 10.54 -26.53
CA THR A 160 4.59 10.87 -27.95
C THR A 160 5.41 9.98 -28.89
N VAL A 161 6.68 9.71 -28.57
CA VAL A 161 7.54 8.84 -29.37
C VAL A 161 6.99 7.42 -29.38
N LEU A 162 6.73 6.86 -28.19
CA LEU A 162 6.18 5.52 -28.01
C LEU A 162 4.85 5.33 -28.76
N PHE A 163 3.94 6.30 -28.66
CA PHE A 163 2.66 6.29 -29.36
C PHE A 163 2.83 6.39 -30.88
N THR A 164 3.77 7.21 -31.35
CA THR A 164 4.04 7.38 -32.78
C THR A 164 4.57 6.09 -33.40
N GLU A 165 5.58 5.48 -32.78
CA GLU A 165 6.11 4.18 -33.21
C GLU A 165 5.02 3.09 -33.17
N PHE A 166 4.18 3.09 -32.15
CA PHE A 166 3.06 2.17 -32.05
C PHE A 166 2.07 2.32 -33.21
N ALA A 167 1.66 3.56 -33.50
CA ALA A 167 0.73 3.85 -34.60
C ALA A 167 1.32 3.45 -35.96
N GLU A 168 2.61 3.68 -36.19
CA GLU A 168 3.31 3.25 -37.40
C GLU A 168 3.31 1.72 -37.54
N ARG A 169 3.70 0.98 -36.49
CA ARG A 169 3.68 -0.49 -36.50
C ARG A 169 2.29 -1.07 -36.78
N LYS A 170 1.23 -0.40 -36.31
CA LYS A 170 -0.17 -0.80 -36.54
C LYS A 170 -0.73 -0.36 -37.90
N GLY A 171 0.04 0.36 -38.71
CA GLY A 171 -0.41 0.88 -40.01
C GLY A 171 -1.36 2.08 -39.89
N PHE A 172 -1.38 2.76 -38.74
CA PHE A 172 -2.16 3.97 -38.48
C PHE A 172 -1.34 5.26 -38.60
N GLY A 173 -0.06 5.20 -38.96
CA GLY A 173 0.83 6.37 -39.05
C GLY A 173 0.23 7.54 -39.84
N GLU A 174 -0.33 7.27 -41.03
CA GLU A 174 -0.97 8.28 -41.89
C GLU A 174 -2.38 8.68 -41.45
N LYS A 175 -3.04 7.84 -40.63
CA LYS A 175 -4.39 8.09 -40.09
C LYS A 175 -4.37 8.81 -38.75
N LYS A 176 -3.18 8.95 -38.15
CA LYS A 176 -2.98 9.64 -36.87
C LYS A 176 -3.16 11.13 -37.06
N LEU A 177 -4.06 11.72 -36.28
CA LEU A 177 -4.18 13.16 -36.15
C LEU A 177 -3.59 13.58 -34.81
N THR A 178 -2.81 14.66 -34.79
CA THR A 178 -2.19 15.18 -33.57
C THR A 178 -2.50 16.65 -33.42
N LEU A 179 -2.88 17.04 -32.21
CA LEU A 179 -3.17 18.43 -31.85
C LEU A 179 -2.63 18.68 -30.45
N SER A 180 -1.74 19.67 -30.32
CA SER A 180 -1.31 20.16 -29.01
C SER A 180 -2.36 21.14 -28.48
N LEU A 181 -2.87 20.87 -27.27
CA LEU A 181 -3.80 21.79 -26.62
C LEU A 181 -3.04 23.01 -26.09
N GLY A 182 -3.58 24.18 -26.41
CA GLY A 182 -3.11 25.48 -25.94
C GLY A 182 -4.27 26.46 -25.97
N GLN A 183 -3.97 27.75 -25.83
CA GLN A 183 -5.00 28.78 -25.95
C GLN A 183 -5.74 28.64 -27.30
N ASP A 184 -7.07 28.68 -27.25
CA ASP A 184 -7.99 28.60 -28.39
C ASP A 184 -7.97 27.29 -29.22
N GLN A 185 -7.35 26.20 -28.75
CA GLN A 185 -7.34 24.91 -29.48
C GLN A 185 -8.52 23.97 -29.15
N GLY A 186 -9.29 24.24 -28.10
CA GLY A 186 -10.42 23.40 -27.66
C GLY A 186 -11.44 23.10 -28.77
N PRO A 187 -12.01 24.12 -29.45
CA PRO A 187 -13.00 23.89 -30.52
C PRO A 187 -12.46 23.04 -31.68
N LYS A 188 -11.16 23.16 -31.98
CA LYS A 188 -10.51 22.37 -33.03
C LYS A 188 -10.34 20.91 -32.60
N ALA A 189 -10.01 20.67 -31.33
CA ALA A 189 -9.92 19.31 -30.78
C ALA A 189 -11.27 18.59 -30.85
N GLU A 190 -12.36 19.26 -30.45
CA GLU A 190 -13.72 18.71 -30.51
C GLU A 190 -14.12 18.32 -31.93
N ALA A 191 -13.87 19.19 -32.92
CA ALA A 191 -14.16 18.91 -34.32
C ALA A 191 -13.36 17.72 -34.89
N MET A 192 -12.20 17.40 -34.31
CA MET A 192 -11.38 16.24 -34.72
C MET A 192 -11.89 14.92 -34.14
N ILE A 193 -12.58 14.96 -32.99
CA ILE A 193 -13.14 13.78 -32.32
C ILE A 193 -14.55 13.46 -32.83
N GLN A 194 -15.31 14.48 -33.23
CA GLN A 194 -16.65 14.26 -33.77
C GLN A 194 -16.61 13.40 -35.04
N PRO A 195 -17.57 12.45 -35.20
CA PRO A 195 -17.64 11.62 -36.39
C PRO A 195 -17.77 12.50 -37.64
N ARG A 196 -16.85 12.36 -38.60
CA ARG A 196 -17.09 12.89 -39.94
C ARG A 196 -18.18 12.03 -40.57
N ILE A 197 -19.39 12.57 -40.62
CA ILE A 197 -20.47 12.05 -41.44
C ILE A 197 -20.00 12.19 -42.90
N PHE A 198 -19.69 11.06 -43.53
CA PHE A 198 -19.50 10.97 -44.99
C PHE A 198 -20.85 10.80 -45.67
#